data_AF-A0A2M7B0Z9-F1
#
_entry.id   AF-A0A2M7B0Z9-F1
#
_cell.length_a   1.000
_cell.length_b   1.000
_cell.length_c   1.000
_cell.angle_alpha   90.00
_cell.angle_beta   90.00
_cell.angle_gamma   90.00
#
_symmetry.space_group_name_H-M   'P 1'
#
loop_
_entity.id
_entity.type
_entity.pdbx_description
1 polymer ?
#
loop_
_entity_poly.entity_id
_entity_poly.type
_entity_poly.pdbx_seq_one_letter_code
_entity_poly.pdbx_strand_id
1 'polypeptide(L)'
;MRKTIIFNHVMLNLFQHLFRPRNDTETRFSTRFGVTLFVSFLIFNCCYIYSQEIKISDTDIALMKLEKNIVDIQNSIAEIKETVKLSVDTSSILTEKITKLEEETAQLKKSLEEISVLRRQIAGLEKSQEDMKAEIKKNFDSKIKANEDGIAVILSDIYRLREDIIAGRKPAVSGKRPFKEYIPYIALGVSVISLLVAVH
;
A
#
# COMPACT_ATOMS: atom_id res chain seq x y z
N MET A 1 -29.90 -64.47 -39.02
CA MET A 1 -30.32 -64.66 -40.43
C MET A 1 -31.45 -65.67 -40.64
N ARG A 2 -31.40 -66.92 -40.12
CA ARG A 2 -32.48 -67.91 -40.38
C ARG A 2 -33.88 -67.53 -39.87
N LYS A 3 -34.02 -66.84 -38.72
CA LYS A 3 -35.34 -66.47 -38.16
C LYS A 3 -36.07 -65.39 -38.98
N THR A 4 -35.35 -64.46 -39.59
CA THR A 4 -35.91 -63.35 -40.38
C THR A 4 -36.51 -63.84 -41.70
N ILE A 5 -35.87 -64.82 -42.34
CA ILE A 5 -36.34 -65.44 -43.58
C ILE A 5 -37.65 -66.20 -43.34
N ILE A 6 -37.76 -66.91 -42.21
CA ILE A 6 -38.98 -67.65 -41.84
C ILE A 6 -40.14 -66.69 -41.58
N PHE A 7 -39.91 -65.61 -40.82
CA PHE A 7 -40.96 -64.62 -40.54
C PHE A 7 -41.45 -63.94 -41.82
N ASN A 8 -40.54 -63.53 -42.72
CA ASN A 8 -40.91 -62.96 -44.01
C ASN A 8 -41.70 -63.97 -44.86
N HIS A 9 -41.29 -65.24 -44.89
CA HIS A 9 -41.98 -66.25 -45.70
C HIS A 9 -43.38 -66.60 -45.15
N VAL A 10 -43.56 -66.65 -43.84
CA VAL A 10 -44.84 -66.89 -43.17
C VAL A 10 -45.79 -65.69 -43.36
N MET A 11 -45.28 -64.46 -43.22
CA MET A 11 -46.08 -63.26 -43.44
C MET A 11 -46.45 -63.05 -44.90
N LEU A 12 -45.58 -63.41 -45.85
CA LEU A 12 -45.90 -63.40 -47.29
C LEU A 12 -47.03 -64.38 -47.62
N ASN A 13 -46.99 -65.58 -47.03
CA ASN A 13 -48.05 -66.59 -47.18
C ASN A 13 -49.37 -66.12 -46.55
N LEU A 14 -49.32 -65.42 -45.41
CA LEU A 14 -50.51 -64.87 -44.76
C LEU A 14 -51.12 -63.73 -45.60
N PHE A 15 -50.30 -62.87 -46.19
CA PHE A 15 -50.74 -61.82 -47.12
C PHE A 15 -51.39 -62.43 -48.37
N GLN A 16 -50.77 -63.45 -48.97
CA GLN A 16 -51.35 -64.17 -50.11
C GLN A 16 -52.70 -64.84 -49.77
N HIS A 17 -52.87 -65.32 -48.53
CA HIS A 17 -54.13 -65.88 -48.07
C HIS A 17 -55.20 -64.83 -47.76
N LEU A 18 -54.83 -63.69 -47.17
CA LEU A 18 -55.74 -62.59 -46.82
C LEU A 18 -56.24 -61.80 -48.05
N PHE A 19 -55.45 -61.77 -49.13
CA PHE A 19 -55.79 -61.06 -50.37
C PHE A 19 -56.19 -61.98 -51.53
N ARG A 20 -56.55 -63.24 -51.26
CA ARG A 20 -57.09 -64.14 -52.28
C ARG A 20 -58.39 -63.56 -52.84
N PRO A 21 -58.49 -63.26 -54.14
CA PRO A 21 -59.67 -62.61 -54.71
C PRO A 21 -60.89 -63.53 -54.58
N ARG A 22 -61.82 -63.18 -53.70
CA ARG A 22 -63.16 -63.79 -53.66
C ARG A 22 -64.01 -63.00 -54.64
N ASN A 23 -64.44 -63.66 -55.71
CA ASN A 23 -65.24 -63.07 -56.79
C ASN A 23 -66.61 -62.64 -56.25
N ASP A 24 -66.75 -61.41 -55.77
CA ASP A 24 -68.01 -60.69 -55.62
C ASP A 24 -67.72 -59.18 -55.61
N THR A 25 -68.68 -58.37 -56.09
CA THR A 25 -68.58 -56.98 -56.57
C THR A 25 -68.17 -55.87 -55.56
N GLU A 26 -67.47 -56.18 -54.48
CA GLU A 26 -66.91 -55.22 -53.49
C GLU A 26 -65.39 -54.98 -53.66
N THR A 27 -64.85 -55.26 -54.84
CA THR A 27 -63.40 -55.35 -55.09
C THR A 27 -62.63 -54.02 -55.11
N ARG A 28 -63.29 -52.86 -55.17
CA ARG A 28 -62.60 -51.55 -55.22
C ARG A 28 -62.14 -51.02 -53.85
N PHE A 29 -62.82 -51.36 -52.76
CA PHE A 29 -62.46 -50.88 -51.42
C PHE A 29 -61.34 -51.74 -50.81
N SER A 30 -61.45 -53.07 -50.98
CA SER A 30 -60.47 -54.05 -50.50
C SER A 30 -59.09 -53.91 -51.17
N THR A 31 -59.03 -53.61 -52.47
CA THR A 31 -57.75 -53.41 -53.18
C THR A 31 -57.00 -52.16 -52.74
N ARG A 32 -57.70 -51.03 -52.52
CA ARG A 32 -57.04 -49.81 -52.01
C ARG A 32 -56.56 -49.97 -50.57
N PHE A 33 -57.34 -50.62 -49.71
CA PHE A 33 -56.92 -50.90 -48.34
C PHE A 33 -55.72 -51.85 -48.28
N GLY A 34 -55.71 -52.86 -49.15
CA GLY A 34 -54.60 -53.81 -49.27
C GLY A 34 -53.29 -53.19 -49.75
N VAL A 35 -53.34 -52.30 -50.74
CA VAL A 35 -52.15 -51.57 -51.23
C VAL A 35 -51.60 -50.64 -50.15
N THR A 36 -52.46 -49.92 -49.42
CA THR A 36 -52.01 -49.03 -48.32
C THR A 36 -51.38 -49.82 -47.17
N LEU A 37 -51.94 -50.98 -46.81
CA LEU A 37 -51.36 -51.88 -45.81
C LEU A 37 -50.03 -52.47 -46.28
N PHE A 38 -49.93 -52.84 -47.56
CA PHE A 38 -48.70 -53.36 -48.15
C PHE A 38 -47.58 -52.32 -48.19
N VAL A 39 -47.89 -51.08 -48.58
CA VAL A 39 -46.93 -49.96 -48.58
C VAL A 39 -46.53 -49.59 -47.15
N SER A 40 -47.48 -49.55 -46.21
CA SER A 40 -47.19 -49.32 -44.78
C SER A 40 -46.30 -50.43 -44.21
N PHE A 41 -46.54 -51.69 -44.59
CA PHE A 41 -45.71 -52.82 -44.19
C PHE A 41 -44.31 -52.74 -44.79
N LEU A 42 -44.17 -52.38 -46.07
CA LEU A 42 -42.88 -52.14 -46.71
C LEU A 42 -42.09 -51.03 -46.03
N ILE A 43 -42.74 -49.91 -45.70
CA ILE A 43 -42.10 -48.81 -44.97
C ILE A 43 -41.69 -49.27 -43.58
N PHE A 44 -42.55 -49.97 -42.84
CA PHE A 44 -42.24 -50.46 -41.50
C PHE A 44 -41.09 -51.47 -41.50
N ASN A 45 -41.08 -52.41 -42.46
CA ASN A 45 -40.03 -53.42 -42.60
C ASN A 45 -38.71 -52.78 -43.07
N CYS A 46 -38.78 -51.80 -43.97
CA CYS A 46 -37.62 -51.00 -44.38
C CYS A 46 -37.05 -50.23 -43.18
N CYS A 47 -37.88 -49.51 -42.42
CA CYS A 47 -37.47 -48.81 -41.19
C CYS A 47 -36.95 -49.78 -40.12
N TYR A 48 -37.53 -50.98 -39.99
CA TYR A 48 -37.09 -51.98 -39.02
C TYR A 48 -35.73 -52.59 -39.37
N ILE A 49 -35.46 -52.83 -40.65
CA ILE A 49 -34.14 -53.27 -41.14
C ILE A 49 -33.12 -52.14 -40.92
N TYR A 50 -33.46 -50.90 -41.30
CA TYR A 50 -32.58 -49.74 -41.13
C TYR A 50 -32.28 -49.44 -39.64
N SER A 51 -33.28 -49.60 -38.77
CA SER A 51 -33.14 -49.37 -37.34
C SER A 51 -32.33 -50.47 -36.63
N GLN A 52 -32.26 -51.69 -37.19
CA GLN A 52 -31.39 -52.76 -36.68
C GLN A 52 -29.91 -52.59 -37.05
N GLU A 53 -29.59 -51.76 -38.05
CA GLU A 53 -28.21 -51.52 -38.49
C GLU A 53 -27.50 -50.42 -37.69
N ILE A 54 -28.24 -49.57 -36.95
CA ILE A 54 -27.63 -48.60 -36.03
C ILE A 54 -27.39 -49.29 -34.67
N LYS A 55 -26.38 -50.15 -34.63
CA LYS A 55 -25.83 -50.64 -33.35
C LYS A 55 -24.68 -49.74 -32.96
N ILE A 56 -24.96 -48.78 -32.08
CA ILE A 56 -23.89 -48.08 -31.34
C ILE A 56 -23.15 -49.15 -30.56
N SER A 57 -21.88 -49.35 -30.91
CA SER A 57 -21.02 -50.31 -30.23
C SER A 57 -20.56 -49.75 -28.88
N ASP A 58 -20.19 -50.62 -27.95
CA ASP A 58 -19.57 -50.19 -26.68
C ASP A 58 -18.30 -49.35 -26.92
N THR A 59 -17.62 -49.60 -28.04
CA THR A 59 -16.49 -48.79 -28.51
C THR A 59 -16.89 -47.37 -28.92
N ASP A 60 -18.03 -47.18 -29.59
CA ASP A 60 -18.52 -45.84 -29.95
C ASP A 60 -18.89 -45.03 -28.69
N ILE A 61 -19.49 -45.67 -27.69
CA ILE A 61 -19.83 -45.05 -26.40
C ILE A 61 -18.54 -44.64 -25.66
N ALA A 62 -17.53 -45.51 -25.66
CA ALA A 62 -16.23 -45.20 -25.05
C ALA A 62 -15.53 -44.02 -25.76
N LEU A 63 -15.62 -43.95 -27.09
CA LEU A 63 -15.08 -42.87 -27.90
C LEU A 63 -15.77 -41.53 -27.57
N MET A 64 -17.11 -41.50 -27.55
CA MET A 64 -17.85 -40.29 -27.16
C MET A 64 -17.50 -39.82 -25.75
N LYS A 65 -17.32 -40.75 -24.80
CA LYS A 65 -16.92 -40.41 -23.43
C LYS A 65 -15.50 -39.83 -23.38
N LEU A 66 -14.58 -40.39 -24.17
CA LEU A 66 -13.22 -39.88 -24.27
C LEU A 66 -13.18 -38.49 -24.92
N GLU A 67 -13.93 -38.27 -26.01
CA GLU A 67 -14.07 -36.97 -26.67
C GLU A 67 -14.60 -35.92 -25.69
N LYS A 68 -15.65 -36.25 -24.93
CA LYS A 68 -16.18 -35.36 -23.90
C LYS A 68 -15.11 -35.01 -22.85
N ASN A 69 -14.40 -36.01 -22.35
CA ASN A 69 -13.32 -35.78 -21.38
C ASN A 69 -12.21 -34.89 -21.96
N ILE A 70 -11.87 -35.05 -23.25
CA ILE A 70 -10.88 -34.20 -23.93
C ILE A 70 -11.36 -32.75 -23.97
N VAL A 71 -12.63 -32.51 -24.31
CA VAL A 71 -13.22 -31.16 -24.33
C VAL A 71 -13.22 -30.55 -22.92
N ASP A 72 -13.63 -31.31 -21.91
CA ASP A 72 -13.63 -30.84 -20.52
C ASP A 72 -12.20 -30.48 -20.05
N ILE A 73 -11.21 -31.31 -20.38
CA ILE A 73 -9.79 -31.03 -20.11
C ILE A 73 -9.30 -29.79 -20.84
N GLN A 74 -9.68 -29.60 -22.12
CA GLN A 74 -9.30 -28.41 -22.88
C GLN A 74 -9.85 -27.13 -22.25
N ASN A 75 -11.09 -27.14 -21.79
CA ASN A 75 -11.71 -26.02 -21.09
C ASN A 75 -10.97 -25.71 -19.77
N SER A 76 -10.69 -26.73 -18.95
CA SER A 76 -9.90 -26.55 -17.72
C SER A 76 -8.49 -26.01 -18.00
N ILE A 77 -7.82 -26.46 -19.07
CA ILE A 77 -6.52 -25.92 -19.48
C ILE A 77 -6.61 -24.44 -19.84
N ALA A 78 -7.68 -24.01 -20.52
CA ALA A 78 -7.90 -22.61 -20.87
C ALA A 78 -8.07 -21.73 -19.63
N GLU A 79 -8.89 -22.17 -18.66
CA GLU A 79 -9.10 -21.47 -17.38
C GLU A 79 -7.81 -21.37 -16.55
N ILE A 80 -7.04 -22.46 -16.48
CA ILE A 80 -5.74 -22.48 -15.81
C ILE A 80 -4.79 -21.48 -16.48
N LYS A 81 -4.74 -21.45 -17.81
CA LYS A 81 -3.89 -20.52 -18.56
C LYS A 81 -4.23 -19.06 -18.25
N GLU A 82 -5.51 -18.71 -18.17
CA GLU A 82 -5.95 -17.37 -17.80
C GLU A 82 -5.56 -17.03 -16.36
N THR A 83 -5.79 -17.95 -15.43
CA THR A 83 -5.43 -17.77 -14.01
C THR A 83 -3.92 -17.58 -13.83
N VAL A 84 -3.11 -18.36 -14.54
CA VAL A 84 -1.63 -18.21 -14.53
C VAL A 84 -1.22 -16.85 -15.06
N LYS A 85 -1.85 -16.36 -16.14
CA LYS A 85 -1.57 -15.03 -16.68
C LYS A 85 -1.88 -13.93 -15.66
N LEU A 86 -3.06 -13.98 -15.02
CA LEU A 86 -3.44 -13.04 -13.96
C LEU A 86 -2.47 -13.08 -12.77
N SER A 87 -1.99 -14.28 -12.42
CA SER A 87 -1.00 -14.45 -11.36
C SER A 87 0.34 -13.81 -11.70
N VAL A 88 0.81 -13.95 -12.94
CA VAL A 88 2.04 -13.29 -13.43
C VAL A 88 1.90 -11.76 -13.40
N ASP A 89 0.77 -11.24 -13.88
CA ASP A 89 0.50 -9.79 -13.87
C ASP A 89 0.47 -9.25 -12.43
N THR A 90 -0.17 -9.98 -11.52
CA THR A 90 -0.19 -9.64 -10.09
C THR A 90 1.21 -9.67 -9.47
N SER A 91 2.02 -10.67 -9.81
CA SER A 91 3.41 -10.78 -9.35
C SER A 91 4.27 -9.61 -9.82
N SER A 92 4.07 -9.14 -11.06
CA SER A 92 4.75 -7.96 -11.60
C SER A 92 4.42 -6.70 -10.80
N ILE A 93 3.12 -6.46 -10.55
CA ILE A 93 2.64 -5.31 -9.75
C ILE A 93 3.20 -5.37 -8.32
N LEU A 94 3.22 -6.54 -7.70
CA LEU A 94 3.78 -6.71 -6.35
C LEU A 94 5.28 -6.41 -6.32
N THR A 95 6.02 -6.83 -7.34
CA THR A 95 7.46 -6.55 -7.45
C THR A 95 7.72 -5.04 -7.53
N GLU A 96 6.97 -4.31 -8.36
CA GLU A 96 7.08 -2.86 -8.46
C GLU A 96 6.74 -2.13 -7.14
N LYS A 97 5.74 -2.63 -6.41
CA LYS A 97 5.40 -2.09 -5.08
C LYS A 97 6.51 -2.34 -4.07
N ILE A 98 7.14 -3.52 -4.10
CA ILE A 98 8.27 -3.85 -3.22
C ILE A 98 9.44 -2.92 -3.50
N THR A 99 9.82 -2.71 -4.76
CA THR A 99 10.93 -1.80 -5.10
C THR A 99 10.66 -0.37 -4.64
N LYS A 100 9.43 0.13 -4.79
CA LYS A 100 9.03 1.46 -4.27
C LYS A 100 9.15 1.55 -2.74
N LEU A 101 8.69 0.52 -2.03
CA LEU A 101 8.80 0.47 -0.57
C LEU A 101 10.27 0.41 -0.09
N GLU A 102 11.13 -0.28 -0.83
CA GLU A 102 12.56 -0.33 -0.55
C GLU A 102 13.22 1.06 -0.72
N GLU A 103 12.86 1.78 -1.78
CA GLU A 103 13.31 3.16 -2.01
C GLU A 103 12.84 4.13 -0.91
N GLU A 104 11.55 4.09 -0.55
CA GLU A 104 10.99 4.89 0.54
C GLU A 104 11.67 4.57 1.88
N THR A 105 11.95 3.29 2.14
CA THR A 105 12.66 2.85 3.34
C THR A 105 14.10 3.38 3.38
N ALA A 106 14.79 3.40 2.23
CA ALA A 106 16.14 3.95 2.13
C ALA A 106 16.16 5.47 2.38
N GLN A 107 15.19 6.20 1.83
CA GLN A 107 15.02 7.63 2.09
C GLN A 107 14.75 7.92 3.56
N LEU A 108 13.84 7.16 4.20
CA LEU A 108 13.54 7.30 5.63
C LEU A 108 14.77 7.05 6.51
N LYS A 109 15.60 6.04 6.19
CA LYS A 109 16.86 5.79 6.90
C LYS A 109 17.82 6.98 6.80
N LYS A 110 17.94 7.59 5.62
CA LYS A 110 18.77 8.77 5.43
C LYS A 110 18.27 9.94 6.28
N SER A 111 16.97 10.23 6.24
CA SER A 111 16.36 11.29 7.06
C SER A 111 16.55 11.05 8.57
N LEU A 112 16.49 9.80 9.02
CA LEU A 112 16.74 9.45 10.42
C LEU A 112 18.18 9.77 10.85
N GLU A 113 19.16 9.48 9.98
CA GLU A 113 20.56 9.81 10.25
C GLU A 113 20.79 11.33 10.29
N GLU A 114 20.16 12.08 9.38
CA GLU A 114 20.19 13.55 9.40
C GLU A 114 19.61 14.12 10.71
N ILE A 115 18.50 13.59 11.20
CA ILE A 115 17.92 13.97 12.49
C ILE A 115 18.87 13.66 13.65
N SER A 116 19.58 12.54 13.61
CA SER A 116 20.60 12.18 14.62
C SER A 116 21.76 13.17 14.65
N VAL A 117 22.24 13.62 13.48
CA VAL A 117 23.27 14.67 13.37
C VAL A 117 22.76 15.99 13.93
N LEU A 118 21.56 16.43 13.54
CA LEU A 118 20.95 17.68 14.03
C LEU A 118 20.79 17.67 15.55
N ARG A 119 20.37 16.54 16.13
CA ARG A 119 20.22 16.39 17.59
C ARG A 119 21.56 16.57 18.33
N ARG A 120 22.66 16.05 17.79
CA ARG A 120 24.00 16.25 18.34
C ARG A 120 24.45 17.71 18.25
N GLN A 121 24.14 18.38 17.15
CA GLN A 121 24.44 19.80 16.97
C GLN A 121 23.67 20.68 17.97
N ILE A 122 22.37 20.42 18.16
CA ILE A 122 21.54 21.13 19.15
C ILE A 122 22.13 20.99 20.55
N ALA A 123 22.45 19.76 20.99
CA ALA A 123 23.05 19.53 22.30
C ALA A 123 24.39 20.26 22.49
N GLY A 124 25.20 20.36 21.42
CA GLY A 124 26.44 21.14 21.42
C GLY A 124 26.19 22.64 21.60
N LEU A 125 25.20 23.19 20.88
CA LEU A 125 24.80 24.60 20.99
C LEU A 125 24.23 24.93 22.37
N GLU A 126 23.38 24.08 22.93
CA GLU A 126 22.82 24.23 24.28
C GLU A 126 23.93 24.30 25.34
N LYS A 127 24.91 23.41 25.24
CA LYS A 127 26.07 23.43 26.14
C LYS A 127 26.88 24.73 25.99
N SER A 128 27.20 25.12 24.76
CA SER A 128 27.93 26.36 24.50
C SER A 128 27.18 27.59 25.03
N GLN A 129 25.85 27.59 24.95
CA GLN A 129 25.02 28.67 25.46
C GLN A 129 25.07 28.74 26.99
N GLU A 130 24.98 27.61 27.69
CA GLU A 130 25.10 27.57 29.15
C GLU A 130 26.50 28.00 29.61
N ASP A 131 27.56 27.57 28.91
CA ASP A 131 28.94 27.98 29.21
C ASP A 131 29.12 29.51 29.05
N MET A 132 28.63 30.09 27.93
CA MET A 132 28.67 31.54 27.72
C MET A 132 27.87 32.31 28.78
N LYS A 133 26.70 31.80 29.16
CA LYS A 133 25.86 32.42 30.19
C LYS A 133 26.55 32.42 31.56
N ALA A 134 27.21 31.31 31.92
CA ALA A 134 27.99 31.21 33.15
C ALA A 134 29.18 32.17 33.15
N GLU A 135 29.89 32.28 32.03
CA GLU A 135 31.02 33.21 31.87
C GLU A 135 30.57 34.68 31.98
N ILE A 136 29.50 35.06 31.26
CA ILE A 136 28.92 36.40 31.34
C ILE A 136 28.52 36.74 32.77
N LYS A 137 27.83 35.83 33.45
CA LYS A 137 27.41 36.02 34.84
C LYS A 137 28.61 36.25 35.76
N LYS A 138 29.63 35.39 35.69
CA LYS A 138 30.86 35.52 36.48
C LYS A 138 31.57 36.86 36.23
N ASN A 139 31.67 37.27 34.96
CA ASN A 139 32.29 38.52 34.58
C ASN A 139 31.52 39.73 35.12
N PHE A 140 30.19 39.74 35.04
CA PHE A 140 29.38 40.82 35.61
C PHE A 140 29.44 40.83 37.14
N ASP A 141 29.32 39.69 37.82
CA ASP A 141 29.41 39.59 39.28
C ASP A 141 30.76 40.14 39.78
N SER A 142 31.87 39.80 39.08
CA SER A 142 33.20 40.31 39.43
C SER A 142 33.32 41.83 39.26
N LYS A 143 32.72 42.41 38.20
CA LYS A 143 32.73 43.85 37.96
C LYS A 143 31.85 44.61 38.94
N ILE A 144 30.67 44.07 39.27
CA ILE A 144 29.77 44.64 40.28
C ILE A 144 30.49 44.70 41.62
N LYS A 145 31.10 43.60 42.05
CA LYS A 145 31.86 43.55 43.31
C LYS A 145 33.01 44.56 43.34
N ALA A 146 33.80 44.65 42.27
CA ALA A 146 34.88 45.64 42.18
C ALA A 146 34.36 47.08 42.26
N ASN A 147 33.18 47.34 41.69
CA ASN A 147 32.53 48.65 41.79
C ASN A 147 31.99 48.92 43.20
N GLU A 148 31.35 47.92 43.85
CA GLU A 148 30.89 48.02 45.24
C GLU A 148 32.05 48.32 46.19
N ASP A 149 33.16 47.60 46.06
CA ASP A 149 34.39 47.83 46.84
C ASP A 149 34.93 49.26 46.60
N GLY A 150 34.94 49.71 45.34
CA GLY A 150 35.34 51.08 44.98
C GLY A 150 34.44 52.16 45.59
N ILE A 151 33.13 51.96 45.56
CA ILE A 151 32.13 52.86 46.16
C ILE A 151 32.32 52.93 47.68
N ALA A 152 32.53 51.79 48.35
CA ALA A 152 32.76 51.75 49.79
C ALA A 152 33.99 52.59 50.21
N VAL A 153 35.06 52.53 49.42
CA VAL A 153 36.26 53.36 49.64
C VAL A 153 35.93 54.85 49.48
N ILE A 154 35.26 55.22 48.38
CA ILE A 154 34.87 56.63 48.12
C ILE A 154 34.01 57.17 49.26
N LEU A 155 33.00 56.42 49.70
CA LEU A 155 32.11 56.82 50.80
C LEU A 155 32.90 57.03 52.10
N SER A 156 33.82 56.12 52.42
CA SER A 156 34.68 56.27 53.59
C SER A 156 35.53 57.55 53.52
N ASP A 157 36.08 57.88 52.35
CA ASP A 157 36.89 59.10 52.18
C ASP A 157 36.02 60.36 52.26
N ILE A 158 34.80 60.36 51.72
CA ILE A 158 33.83 61.45 51.87
C ILE A 158 33.50 61.71 53.34
N TYR A 159 33.21 60.66 54.11
CA TYR A 159 32.93 60.81 55.54
C TYR A 159 34.12 61.41 56.30
N ARG A 160 35.35 60.97 56.02
CA ARG A 160 36.56 61.53 56.65
C ARG A 160 36.76 63.00 56.31
N LEU A 161 36.61 63.35 55.03
CA LEU A 161 36.69 64.74 54.59
C LEU A 161 35.66 65.63 55.28
N ARG A 162 34.43 65.15 55.41
CA ARG A 162 33.36 65.86 56.14
C ARG A 162 33.77 66.13 57.59
N GLU A 163 34.27 65.12 58.30
CA GLU A 163 34.71 65.26 59.70
C GLU A 163 35.88 66.24 59.85
N ASP A 164 36.86 66.23 58.93
CA ASP A 164 37.98 67.18 58.96
C ASP A 164 37.53 68.61 58.72
N ILE A 165 36.60 68.83 57.78
CA ILE A 165 35.99 70.15 57.52
C ILE A 165 35.26 70.66 58.76
N ILE A 166 34.43 69.81 59.40
CA ILE A 166 33.69 70.17 60.63
C ILE A 166 34.66 70.52 61.76
N ALA A 167 35.78 69.80 61.87
CA ALA A 167 36.79 70.03 62.91
C ALA A 167 37.74 71.21 62.61
N GLY A 168 37.61 71.90 61.47
CA GLY A 168 38.52 72.97 61.05
C GLY A 168 39.94 72.50 60.74
N ARG A 169 40.13 71.18 60.52
CA ARG A 169 41.42 70.59 60.15
C ARG A 169 41.60 70.67 58.64
N LYS A 170 42.86 70.75 58.18
CA LYS A 170 43.15 70.67 56.73
C LYS A 170 42.75 69.27 56.23
N PRO A 171 41.91 69.16 55.18
CA PRO A 171 41.46 67.86 54.70
C PRO A 171 42.63 67.04 54.18
N ALA A 172 42.73 65.79 54.63
CA ALA A 172 43.69 64.80 54.11
C ALA A 172 42.93 63.73 53.32
N VAL A 173 42.98 63.79 51.98
CA VAL A 173 42.43 62.73 51.13
C VAL A 173 43.32 61.49 51.25
N SER A 174 42.74 60.30 51.37
CA SER A 174 43.52 59.07 51.47
C SER A 174 44.34 58.88 50.19
N GLY A 175 45.67 58.81 50.31
CA GLY A 175 46.59 58.65 49.17
C GLY A 175 46.57 57.26 48.54
N LYS A 176 45.49 56.48 48.72
CA LYS A 176 45.47 55.06 48.35
C LYS A 176 45.26 54.82 46.86
N ARG A 177 44.68 55.75 46.09
CA ARG A 177 44.55 55.64 44.63
C ARG A 177 44.66 57.01 43.94
N PRO A 178 45.52 57.17 42.92
CA PRO A 178 45.63 58.43 42.18
C PRO A 178 44.32 58.73 41.44
N PHE A 179 43.95 60.02 41.34
CA PHE A 179 42.73 60.52 40.67
C PHE A 179 42.46 59.89 39.28
N LYS A 180 43.53 59.46 38.60
CA LYS A 180 43.51 58.77 37.31
C LYS A 180 42.67 57.47 37.32
N GLU A 181 42.56 56.79 38.47
CA GLU A 181 41.74 55.57 38.63
C GLU A 181 40.24 55.86 38.72
N TYR A 182 39.83 57.11 38.98
CA TYR A 182 38.42 57.51 39.05
C TYR A 182 37.85 57.97 37.71
N ILE A 183 38.72 58.27 36.73
CA ILE A 183 38.34 58.73 35.38
C ILE A 183 37.35 57.77 34.69
N PRO A 184 37.52 56.42 34.72
CA PRO A 184 36.57 55.51 34.09
C PRO A 184 35.17 55.56 34.72
N TYR A 185 35.09 55.76 36.04
CA TYR A 185 33.84 55.83 36.79
C TYR A 185 33.09 57.14 36.53
N ILE A 186 33.81 58.25 36.44
CA ILE A 186 33.25 59.56 36.07
C ILE A 186 32.72 59.50 34.63
N ALA A 187 33.48 58.92 33.70
CA ALA A 187 33.05 58.74 32.31
C ALA A 187 31.79 57.86 32.21
N LEU A 188 31.71 56.78 32.98
CA LEU A 188 30.53 55.91 33.03
C LEU A 188 29.31 56.64 33.61
N GLY A 189 29.49 57.41 34.69
CA GLY A 189 28.44 58.22 35.29
C GLY A 189 27.88 59.28 34.34
N VAL A 190 28.77 60.00 33.63
CA VAL A 190 28.36 60.97 32.59
C VAL A 190 27.61 60.27 31.46
N SER A 191 28.07 59.10 31.00
CA SER A 191 27.41 58.34 29.93
C SER A 191 26.01 57.85 30.30
N VAL A 192 25.79 57.40 31.55
CA VAL A 192 24.46 56.96 32.02
C VAL A 192 23.50 58.14 32.15
N ILE A 193 23.99 59.29 32.64
CA ILE A 193 23.18 60.52 32.71
C ILE A 193 22.80 60.99 31.30
N SER A 194 23.73 60.99 30.35
CA SER A 194 23.44 61.34 28.96
C SER A 194 22.40 60.42 28.30
N LEU A 195 22.45 59.11 28.60
CA LEU A 195 21.45 58.17 28.10
C LEU A 195 20.05 58.42 28.70
N LEU A 196 19.98 58.70 30.01
CA LEU A 196 18.72 59.04 30.68
C LEU A 196 18.09 60.33 30.14
N VAL A 197 18.91 61.35 29.86
CA VAL A 197 18.47 62.61 29.25
C VAL A 197 18.02 62.40 27.80
N ALA A 198 18.62 61.47 27.05
CA ALA A 198 18.24 61.19 25.67
C ALA A 198 16.96 60.33 25.53
N VAL A 199 16.54 59.65 26.61
CA VAL A 199 15.35 58.78 26.65
C VAL A 199 14.12 59.50 27.22
N HIS A 200 14.28 60.70 27.80
CA HIS A 200 13.19 61.61 28.19
C HIS A 200 13.01 62.72 27.16
#